data_AF-A0A2V7J991-F1
#
_entry.id   AF-A0A2V7J991-F1
#
_cell.length_a   1.000
_cell.length_b   1.000
_cell.length_c   1.000
_cell.angle_alpha   90.00
_cell.angle_beta   90.00
_cell.angle_gamma   90.00
#
_symmetry.space_group_name_H-M   'P 1'
#
loop_
_entity.id
_entity.type
_entity.pdbx_description
1 polymer ?
#
loop_
_entity_poly.entity_id
_entity_poly.type
_entity_poly.pdbx_seq_one_letter_code
_entity_poly.pdbx_strand_id
1 'polypeptide(L)'
;MRQAVHGHDAVINLATHIPPATRAFFPGAWRENSRVRRLTSANLAAAAIAEGGARMIQESFAPIYADMGDRWIDETAPTIPARYNRAVLDAEAATERAQGVVLRFAYFYGPDSDFTRAFLASVRKGRAQLIGDPAGFWPMVSHDDAASAVVAALTVPAGIYNVVDDEPLRRRELVDSLAA
;
A
#
# COMPACT_ATOMS: atom_id res chain seq x y z
N MET A 1 16.74 10.51 13.48
CA MET A 1 15.55 9.64 13.70
C MET A 1 15.21 9.49 15.17
N ARG A 2 16.14 9.16 16.08
CA ARG A 2 15.83 9.11 17.54
C ARG A 2 15.14 10.37 18.07
N GLN A 3 15.69 11.55 17.80
CA GLN A 3 15.05 12.83 18.18
C GLN A 3 13.65 13.03 17.58
N ALA A 4 13.36 12.46 16.41
CA ALA A 4 12.05 12.56 15.76
C ALA A 4 11.01 11.60 16.37
N VAL A 5 11.46 10.58 17.11
CA VAL A 5 10.60 9.61 17.80
C VAL A 5 10.48 9.91 19.28
N HIS A 6 11.52 10.50 19.88
CA HIS A 6 11.57 10.81 21.29
C HIS A 6 10.33 11.59 21.76
N GLY A 7 9.71 11.13 22.84
CA GLY A 7 8.53 11.76 23.45
C GLY A 7 7.21 11.56 22.69
N HIS A 8 7.16 10.72 21.65
CA HIS A 8 5.93 10.41 20.92
C HIS A 8 5.40 9.03 21.30
N ASP A 9 4.08 8.92 21.48
CA ASP A 9 3.41 7.64 21.75
C ASP A 9 3.32 6.74 20.51
N ALA A 10 3.29 7.36 19.32
CA ALA A 10 3.18 6.67 18.04
C ALA A 10 3.98 7.36 16.93
N VAL A 11 4.43 6.56 15.96
CA VAL A 11 5.14 6.98 14.75
C VAL A 11 4.45 6.35 13.56
N ILE A 12 3.89 7.18 12.68
CA ILE A 12 3.17 6.75 11.48
C ILE A 12 4.05 7.03 10.25
N ASN A 13 4.51 5.98 9.59
CA ASN A 13 5.33 6.07 8.39
C ASN A 13 4.51 5.78 7.13
N LEU A 14 4.04 6.84 6.48
CA LEU A 14 3.38 6.81 5.17
C LEU A 14 4.29 7.37 4.06
N ALA A 15 5.58 7.58 4.35
CA ALA A 15 6.49 8.26 3.45
C ALA A 15 6.80 7.37 2.22
N THR A 16 6.40 7.85 1.05
CA THR A 16 6.65 7.18 -0.23
C THR A 16 7.20 8.18 -1.25
N HIS A 17 7.83 7.65 -2.30
CA HIS A 17 8.27 8.45 -3.45
C HIS A 17 7.71 7.81 -4.72
N ILE A 18 6.38 7.71 -4.78
CA ILE A 18 5.68 7.09 -5.92
C ILE A 18 5.97 7.93 -7.16
N PRO A 19 6.54 7.35 -8.23
CA PRO A 19 6.76 8.08 -9.46
C PRO A 19 5.41 8.51 -10.06
N PRO A 20 5.35 9.66 -10.77
CA PRO A 20 4.15 10.04 -11.48
C PRO A 20 3.76 8.96 -12.49
N ALA A 21 2.47 8.82 -12.78
CA ALA A 21 1.93 7.78 -13.67
C ALA A 21 2.65 7.74 -15.04
N THR A 22 3.05 8.91 -15.57
CA THR A 22 3.78 9.05 -16.83
C THR A 22 5.19 8.45 -16.82
N ARG A 23 5.76 8.20 -15.64
CA ARG A 23 7.11 7.65 -15.46
C ARG A 23 7.16 6.29 -14.78
N ALA A 24 6.05 5.81 -14.22
CA ALA A 24 6.00 4.59 -13.40
C ALA A 24 6.51 3.33 -14.13
N PHE A 25 6.43 3.30 -15.46
CA PHE A 25 6.90 2.18 -16.29
C PHE A 25 8.36 2.30 -16.75
N PHE A 26 9.06 3.42 -16.49
CA PHE A 26 10.45 3.56 -16.92
C PHE A 26 11.41 2.79 -16.00
N PRO A 27 12.50 2.23 -16.56
CA PRO A 27 13.55 1.59 -15.78
C PRO A 27 14.08 2.51 -14.69
N GLY A 28 14.06 2.04 -13.44
CA GLY A 28 14.60 2.76 -12.29
C GLY A 28 13.69 3.83 -11.68
N ALA A 29 12.48 4.06 -12.21
CA ALA A 29 11.52 5.02 -11.66
C ALA A 29 11.17 4.78 -10.18
N TRP A 30 11.24 3.52 -9.75
CA TRP A 30 10.92 3.10 -8.37
C TRP A 30 12.14 3.06 -7.43
N ARG A 31 13.35 3.36 -7.91
CA ARG A 31 14.58 3.26 -7.08
C ARG A 31 14.52 4.12 -5.83
N GLU A 32 14.07 5.36 -5.95
CA GLU A 32 13.99 6.24 -4.78
C GLU A 32 12.87 5.80 -3.82
N ASN A 33 11.72 5.35 -4.35
CA ASN A 33 10.68 4.75 -3.52
C ASN A 33 11.20 3.55 -2.72
N SER A 34 11.93 2.64 -3.38
CA SER A 34 12.54 1.48 -2.71
C SER A 34 13.56 1.91 -1.65
N ARG A 35 14.33 2.97 -1.92
CA ARG A 35 15.31 3.52 -0.98
C ARG A 35 14.64 4.12 0.26
N VAL A 36 13.61 4.94 0.07
CA VAL A 36 12.79 5.53 1.14
C VAL A 36 12.16 4.43 1.98
N ARG A 37 11.48 3.46 1.36
CA ARG A 37 10.84 2.34 2.07
C ARG A 37 11.82 1.52 2.90
N ARG A 38 12.99 1.19 2.38
CA ARG A 38 14.02 0.46 3.13
C ARG A 38 14.59 1.27 4.28
N LEU A 39 15.12 2.45 3.98
CA LEU A 39 15.93 3.21 4.93
C LEU A 39 15.07 3.87 5.99
N THR A 40 13.96 4.49 5.60
CA THR A 40 13.07 5.19 6.55
C THR A 40 12.45 4.21 7.52
N SER A 41 11.87 3.10 7.03
CA SER A 41 11.22 2.10 7.89
C SER A 41 12.21 1.44 8.85
N ALA A 42 13.41 1.07 8.36
CA ALA A 42 14.44 0.48 9.23
C ALA A 42 14.91 1.45 10.32
N ASN A 43 15.10 2.73 9.99
CA ASN A 43 15.57 3.74 10.94
C ASN A 43 14.48 4.13 11.96
N LEU A 44 13.22 4.21 11.53
CA LEU A 44 12.09 4.50 12.42
C LEU A 44 11.83 3.33 13.37
N ALA A 45 11.87 2.09 12.88
CA ALA A 45 11.77 0.90 13.72
C ALA A 45 12.88 0.86 14.79
N ALA A 46 14.13 1.09 14.39
CA ALA A 46 15.25 1.13 15.32
C ALA A 46 15.11 2.26 16.36
N ALA A 47 14.61 3.43 15.94
CA ALA A 47 14.37 4.55 16.85
C ALA A 47 13.21 4.27 17.81
N ALA A 48 12.09 3.70 17.34
CA ALA A 48 10.96 3.30 18.17
C ALA A 48 11.39 2.32 19.26
N ILE A 49 12.17 1.29 18.90
CA ILE A 49 12.73 0.33 19.86
C ILE A 49 13.64 1.04 20.88
N ALA A 50 14.52 1.94 20.42
CA ALA A 50 15.50 2.61 21.28
C ALA A 50 14.93 3.68 22.23
N GLU A 51 13.78 4.27 21.89
CA GLU A 51 13.14 5.35 22.65
C GLU A 51 12.01 4.86 23.58
N GLY A 52 11.90 3.54 23.80
CA GLY A 52 10.93 2.96 24.75
C GLY A 52 9.68 2.36 24.12
N GLY A 53 9.71 2.05 22.82
CA GLY A 53 8.67 1.25 22.15
C GLY A 53 7.48 2.04 21.62
N ALA A 54 7.69 3.27 21.16
CA ALA A 54 6.66 4.06 20.49
C ALA A 54 5.95 3.21 19.42
N ARG A 55 4.62 3.27 19.37
CA ARG A 55 3.84 2.44 18.47
C ARG A 55 4.13 2.79 17.02
N MET A 56 4.70 1.85 16.27
CA MET A 56 5.00 2.06 14.85
C MET A 56 3.84 1.60 13.98
N ILE A 57 3.38 2.47 13.08
CA ILE A 57 2.42 2.14 12.02
C ILE A 57 3.12 2.35 10.68
N GLN A 58 3.14 1.32 9.85
CA GLN A 58 3.87 1.29 8.59
C GLN A 58 2.93 1.05 7.42
N GLU A 59 3.00 1.93 6.42
CA GLU A 59 2.38 1.68 5.13
C GLU A 59 3.09 0.57 4.36
N SER A 60 2.29 -0.33 3.79
CA SER A 60 2.63 -1.43 2.90
C SER A 60 1.61 -1.51 1.76
N PHE A 61 1.82 -2.44 0.83
CA PHE A 61 1.05 -2.54 -0.40
C PHE A 61 0.58 -3.97 -0.63
N ALA A 62 -0.73 -4.19 -0.69
CA ALA A 62 -1.37 -5.51 -0.81
C ALA A 62 -1.12 -6.23 -2.15
N PRO A 63 -0.98 -5.55 -3.32
CA PRO A 63 -0.64 -6.18 -4.61
C PRO A 63 0.80 -6.74 -4.71
N ILE A 64 1.16 -7.55 -3.71
CA ILE A 64 2.33 -8.41 -3.60
C ILE A 64 1.91 -9.87 -3.35
N TYR A 65 0.62 -10.18 -3.18
CA TYR A 65 0.14 -11.55 -3.01
C TYR A 65 0.23 -12.38 -4.29
N ALA A 66 0.29 -13.70 -4.12
CA ALA A 66 0.02 -14.63 -5.21
C ALA A 66 -1.43 -14.50 -5.68
N ASP A 67 -1.67 -14.68 -6.98
CA ASP A 67 -3.02 -14.82 -7.50
C ASP A 67 -3.63 -16.14 -6.98
N MET A 68 -4.81 -16.04 -6.38
CA MET A 68 -5.54 -17.16 -5.76
C MET A 68 -6.87 -17.46 -6.48
N GLY A 69 -7.09 -16.85 -7.65
CA GLY A 69 -8.32 -16.96 -8.42
C GLY A 69 -9.49 -16.30 -7.68
N ASP A 70 -10.60 -17.02 -7.55
CA ASP A 70 -11.81 -16.53 -6.89
C ASP A 70 -11.79 -16.70 -5.36
N ARG A 71 -10.66 -17.11 -4.78
CA ARG A 71 -10.53 -17.25 -3.32
C ARG A 71 -10.16 -15.91 -2.70
N TRP A 72 -10.76 -15.64 -1.54
CA TRP A 72 -10.33 -14.53 -0.67
C TRP A 72 -8.87 -14.68 -0.25
N ILE A 73 -8.17 -13.54 -0.21
CA ILE A 73 -6.78 -13.42 0.20
C ILE A 73 -6.76 -12.70 1.55
N ASP A 74 -6.22 -13.37 2.57
CA ASP A 74 -5.96 -12.80 3.89
C ASP A 74 -4.46 -12.53 4.10
N GLU A 75 -4.08 -12.10 5.29
CA GLU A 75 -2.70 -11.74 5.64
C GLU A 75 -1.76 -12.94 5.72
N THR A 76 -2.28 -14.16 5.72
CA THR A 76 -1.51 -15.41 5.74
C THR A 76 -1.15 -15.91 4.34
N ALA A 77 -1.78 -15.35 3.30
CA ALA A 77 -1.55 -15.74 1.92
C ALA A 77 -0.10 -15.48 1.49
N PRO A 78 0.47 -16.35 0.62
CA PRO A 78 1.84 -16.21 0.16
C PRO A 78 2.04 -14.93 -0.66
N THR A 79 3.18 -14.28 -0.47
CA THR A 79 3.57 -13.09 -1.23
C THR A 79 4.56 -13.43 -2.35
N ILE A 80 4.33 -12.85 -3.53
CA ILE A 80 5.15 -12.90 -4.75
C ILE A 80 5.36 -11.46 -5.25
N PRO A 81 6.17 -10.64 -4.56
CA PRO A 81 6.38 -9.26 -4.96
C PRO A 81 7.11 -9.18 -6.30
N ALA A 82 6.74 -8.21 -7.11
CA ALA A 82 7.48 -7.84 -8.31
C ALA A 82 8.77 -7.09 -7.95
N ARG A 83 9.69 -7.00 -8.92
CA ARG A 83 10.98 -6.32 -8.72
C ARG A 83 10.83 -4.88 -8.21
N TYR A 84 9.80 -4.15 -8.64
CA TYR A 84 9.64 -2.74 -8.31
C TYR A 84 9.09 -2.50 -6.89
N ASN A 85 8.30 -3.43 -6.35
CA ASN A 85 7.65 -3.30 -5.04
C ASN A 85 8.23 -4.24 -3.97
N ARG A 86 9.29 -5.02 -4.26
CA ARG A 86 9.95 -5.90 -3.29
C ARG A 86 10.40 -5.20 -2.00
N ALA A 87 10.74 -3.91 -2.05
CA ALA A 87 11.11 -3.11 -0.89
C ALA A 87 9.98 -2.92 0.14
N VAL A 88 8.75 -3.26 -0.22
CA VAL A 88 7.62 -3.32 0.72
C VAL A 88 7.92 -4.35 1.82
N LEU A 89 8.40 -5.55 1.47
CA LEU A 89 8.74 -6.59 2.45
C LEU A 89 9.87 -6.17 3.41
N ASP A 90 10.80 -5.33 2.95
CA ASP A 90 11.85 -4.78 3.82
C ASP A 90 11.24 -3.86 4.91
N ALA A 91 10.19 -3.11 4.56
CA ALA A 91 9.48 -2.23 5.50
C ALA A 91 8.60 -3.04 6.47
N GLU A 92 7.94 -4.10 6.00
CA GLU A 92 7.18 -5.02 6.85
C GLU A 92 8.08 -5.67 7.90
N ALA A 93 9.19 -6.27 7.47
CA ALA A 93 10.16 -6.92 8.35
C ALA A 93 10.81 -5.94 9.34
N ALA A 94 10.92 -4.65 9.00
CA ALA A 94 11.37 -3.64 9.96
C ALA A 94 10.35 -3.37 11.05
N THR A 95 9.08 -3.31 10.68
CA THR A 95 7.96 -2.99 11.57
C THR A 95 7.65 -4.16 12.51
N GLU A 96 7.73 -5.40 12.01
CA GLU A 96 7.58 -6.61 12.82
C GLU A 96 8.63 -6.68 13.93
N ARG A 97 9.88 -6.33 13.64
CA ARG A 97 10.95 -6.25 14.67
C ARG A 97 10.67 -5.21 15.74
N ALA A 98 9.92 -4.17 15.41
CA ALA A 98 9.47 -3.14 16.35
C ALA A 98 8.12 -3.48 17.02
N GLN A 99 7.58 -4.68 16.77
CA GLN A 99 6.24 -5.09 17.23
C GLN A 99 5.15 -4.06 16.85
N GLY A 100 5.26 -3.50 15.64
CA GLY A 100 4.34 -2.48 15.12
C GLY A 100 3.17 -3.06 14.31
N VAL A 101 2.45 -2.16 13.64
CA VAL A 101 1.36 -2.47 12.71
C VAL A 101 1.77 -2.16 11.29
N VAL A 102 1.52 -3.13 10.40
CA VAL A 102 1.68 -2.99 8.96
C VAL A 102 0.30 -2.92 8.33
N LEU A 103 0.08 -1.91 7.50
CA LEU A 103 -1.16 -1.75 6.73
C LEU A 103 -0.87 -2.03 5.26
N ARG A 104 -1.32 -3.17 4.75
CA ARG A 104 -1.23 -3.53 3.33
C ARG A 104 -2.40 -2.89 2.59
N PHE A 105 -2.17 -1.68 2.07
CA PHE A 105 -3.21 -0.98 1.31
C PHE A 105 -3.41 -1.58 -0.08
N ALA A 106 -4.66 -1.67 -0.48
CA ALA A 106 -5.07 -1.91 -1.86
C ALA A 106 -4.82 -0.69 -2.76
N TYR A 107 -5.29 -0.71 -4.01
CA TYR A 107 -5.17 0.45 -4.89
C TYR A 107 -6.06 1.60 -4.40
N PHE A 108 -5.45 2.73 -4.09
CA PHE A 108 -6.17 3.93 -3.66
C PHE A 108 -7.06 4.51 -4.77
N TYR A 109 -8.25 4.96 -4.40
CA TYR A 109 -9.09 5.79 -5.26
C TYR A 109 -9.81 6.91 -4.53
N GLY A 110 -10.15 7.93 -5.31
CA GLY A 110 -11.00 9.03 -4.89
C GLY A 110 -10.73 10.27 -5.73
N PRO A 111 -11.42 11.38 -5.42
CA PRO A 111 -11.59 12.49 -6.34
C PRO A 111 -10.27 13.19 -6.68
N ASP A 112 -9.34 13.32 -5.73
CA ASP A 112 -8.11 14.10 -5.89
C ASP A 112 -6.87 13.30 -6.30
N SER A 113 -7.01 11.99 -6.53
CA SER A 113 -5.90 11.14 -6.96
C SER A 113 -5.59 11.32 -8.44
N ASP A 114 -4.34 11.67 -8.76
CA ASP A 114 -3.83 11.75 -10.15
C ASP A 114 -4.02 10.43 -10.90
N PHE A 115 -3.79 9.30 -10.22
CA PHE A 115 -3.98 7.97 -10.81
C PHE A 115 -5.45 7.71 -11.12
N THR A 116 -6.36 8.06 -10.21
CA THR A 116 -7.81 7.91 -10.43
C THR A 116 -8.27 8.81 -11.57
N ARG A 117 -7.87 10.09 -11.57
CA ARG A 117 -8.22 11.05 -12.63
C ARG A 117 -7.68 10.59 -14.00
N ALA A 118 -6.44 10.11 -14.06
CA ALA A 118 -5.84 9.59 -15.29
C ALA A 118 -6.54 8.32 -15.79
N PHE A 119 -6.89 7.40 -14.88
CA PHE A 119 -7.64 6.20 -15.21
C PHE A 119 -9.02 6.52 -15.79
N LEU A 120 -9.81 7.35 -15.10
CA LEU A 120 -11.12 7.81 -15.57
C LEU A 120 -11.04 8.52 -16.92
N ALA A 121 -10.03 9.37 -17.12
CA ALA A 121 -9.80 10.03 -18.40
C ALA A 121 -9.45 9.03 -19.53
N SER A 122 -8.81 7.91 -19.21
CA SER A 122 -8.51 6.85 -20.18
C SER A 122 -9.78 6.05 -20.53
N VAL A 123 -10.59 5.70 -19.53
CA VAL A 123 -11.88 5.01 -19.70
C VAL A 123 -12.80 5.83 -20.61
N ARG A 124 -12.99 7.12 -20.32
CA ARG A 124 -13.83 8.05 -21.12
C ARG A 124 -13.39 8.18 -22.58
N LYS A 125 -12.11 7.91 -22.88
CA LYS A 125 -11.57 7.95 -24.25
C LYS A 125 -11.67 6.60 -24.96
N GLY A 126 -12.28 5.59 -24.35
CA GLY A 126 -12.31 4.21 -24.86
C GLY A 126 -10.93 3.54 -24.86
N ARG A 127 -10.00 4.03 -24.02
CA ARG A 127 -8.61 3.55 -23.94
C ARG A 127 -8.32 2.86 -22.61
N ALA A 128 -9.33 2.28 -21.97
CA ALA A 128 -9.14 1.49 -20.76
C ALA A 128 -8.31 0.24 -21.10
N GLN A 129 -6.98 0.34 -20.98
CA GLN A 129 -6.12 -0.83 -21.07
C GLN A 129 -6.21 -1.58 -19.76
N LEU A 130 -6.97 -2.67 -19.76
CA LEU A 130 -6.94 -3.65 -18.68
C LEU A 130 -5.57 -4.31 -18.68
N ILE A 131 -4.71 -3.93 -17.75
CA ILE A 131 -3.42 -4.59 -17.55
C ILE A 131 -3.70 -5.90 -16.80
N GLY A 132 -3.34 -7.03 -17.42
CA GLY A 132 -3.53 -8.36 -16.87
C GLY A 132 -4.85 -9.02 -17.29
N ASP A 133 -5.23 -10.09 -16.60
CA ASP A 133 -6.46 -10.84 -16.87
C ASP A 133 -7.71 -9.99 -16.53
N PRO A 134 -8.60 -9.69 -17.50
CA PRO A 134 -9.86 -8.98 -17.26
C PRO A 134 -10.79 -9.66 -16.25
N ALA A 135 -10.68 -10.98 -16.07
CA ALA A 135 -11.44 -11.72 -15.09
C ALA A 135 -10.86 -11.61 -13.68
N GLY A 136 -9.60 -11.19 -13.52
CA GLY A 136 -8.99 -11.06 -12.20
C GLY A 136 -9.52 -9.85 -11.43
N PHE A 137 -9.46 -9.94 -10.11
CA PHE A 137 -9.86 -8.87 -9.21
C PHE A 137 -8.90 -7.68 -9.24
N TRP A 138 -9.46 -6.49 -9.03
CA TRP A 138 -8.73 -5.25 -8.84
C TRP A 138 -9.05 -4.69 -7.46
N PRO A 139 -8.30 -5.06 -6.40
CA PRO A 139 -8.61 -4.64 -5.04
C PRO A 139 -8.38 -3.15 -4.89
N MET A 140 -9.37 -2.44 -4.36
CA MET A 140 -9.36 -0.99 -4.22
C MET A 140 -9.65 -0.57 -2.78
N VAL A 141 -9.30 0.66 -2.43
CA VAL A 141 -9.70 1.27 -1.17
C VAL A 141 -9.84 2.77 -1.36
N SER A 142 -10.86 3.38 -0.77
CA SER A 142 -11.01 4.83 -0.81
C SER A 142 -9.90 5.49 0.02
N HIS A 143 -9.50 6.73 -0.30
CA HIS A 143 -8.53 7.42 0.56
C HIS A 143 -9.06 7.64 1.98
N ASP A 144 -10.37 7.83 2.12
CA ASP A 144 -11.03 8.13 3.40
C ASP A 144 -11.04 6.88 4.30
N ASP A 145 -11.29 5.70 3.72
CA ASP A 145 -11.22 4.43 4.45
C ASP A 145 -9.77 4.09 4.79
N ALA A 146 -8.83 4.37 3.89
CA ALA A 146 -7.41 4.22 4.20
C ALA A 146 -6.97 5.11 5.36
N ALA A 147 -7.42 6.37 5.41
CA ALA A 147 -7.16 7.26 6.54
C ALA A 147 -7.79 6.73 7.83
N SER A 148 -9.02 6.23 7.75
CA SER A 148 -9.72 5.62 8.88
C SER A 148 -8.96 4.38 9.41
N ALA A 149 -8.41 3.56 8.51
CA ALA A 149 -7.57 2.42 8.88
C ALA A 149 -6.27 2.84 9.58
N VAL A 150 -5.63 3.94 9.15
CA VAL A 150 -4.45 4.50 9.84
C VAL A 150 -4.80 4.94 11.26
N VAL A 151 -5.96 5.57 11.46
CA VAL A 151 -6.42 5.97 12.80
C VAL A 151 -6.71 4.74 13.65
N ALA A 152 -7.43 3.75 13.12
CA ALA A 152 -7.73 2.49 13.83
C ALA A 152 -6.45 1.73 14.20
N ALA A 153 -5.41 1.83 13.37
CA ALA A 153 -4.11 1.19 13.60
C ALA A 153 -3.41 1.69 14.88
N LEU A 154 -3.85 2.80 15.50
CA LEU A 154 -3.34 3.27 16.79
C LEU A 154 -3.72 2.34 17.95
N THR A 155 -4.80 1.57 17.84
CA THR A 155 -5.37 0.82 18.98
C THR A 155 -5.42 -0.69 18.79
N VAL A 156 -5.25 -1.19 17.56
CA VAL A 156 -5.28 -2.64 17.28
C VAL A 156 -4.03 -3.37 17.82
N PRO A 157 -4.02 -4.71 17.90
CA PRO A 157 -2.79 -5.45 18.17
C PRO A 157 -1.69 -5.19 17.11
N ALA A 158 -0.44 -5.49 17.47
CA ALA A 158 0.63 -5.55 16.48
C ALA A 158 0.35 -6.66 15.45
N GLY A 159 0.68 -6.42 14.19
CA GLY A 159 0.38 -7.36 13.12
C GLY A 159 0.30 -6.72 11.74
N ILE A 160 0.00 -7.54 10.75
CA ILE A 160 -0.27 -7.13 9.38
C ILE A 160 -1.79 -7.12 9.19
N TYR A 161 -2.30 -6.08 8.53
CA TYR A 161 -3.71 -5.93 8.20
C TYR A 161 -3.87 -5.51 6.74
N ASN A 162 -4.73 -6.20 6.01
CA ASN A 162 -5.20 -5.78 4.70
C ASN A 162 -6.15 -4.60 4.85
N VAL A 163 -5.92 -3.55 4.06
CA VAL A 163 -6.77 -2.37 4.01
C VAL A 163 -7.33 -2.27 2.60
N VAL A 164 -8.54 -2.80 2.45
CA VAL A 164 -9.23 -3.01 1.17
C VAL A 164 -10.73 -2.84 1.38
N ASP A 165 -11.41 -2.44 0.31
CA ASP A 165 -12.87 -2.46 0.18
C ASP A 165 -13.41 -3.91 0.29
N ASP A 166 -14.61 -4.09 0.83
CA ASP A 166 -15.25 -5.39 1.02
C ASP A 166 -16.01 -5.89 -0.22
N GLU A 167 -16.15 -5.04 -1.24
CA GLU A 167 -16.77 -5.37 -2.53
C GLU A 167 -15.77 -5.32 -3.70
N PRO A 168 -14.80 -6.25 -3.80
CA PRO A 168 -13.81 -6.23 -4.85
C PRO A 168 -14.43 -6.53 -6.22
N LEU A 169 -14.21 -5.63 -7.17
CA LEU A 169 -14.66 -5.81 -8.55
C LEU A 169 -13.62 -6.56 -9.39
N ARG A 170 -14.10 -7.35 -10.37
CA ARG A 170 -13.24 -7.79 -11.45
C ARG A 170 -12.86 -6.60 -12.32
N ARG A 171 -11.68 -6.66 -12.93
CA ARG A 171 -11.16 -5.61 -13.81
C ARG A 171 -12.16 -5.17 -14.88
N ARG A 172 -12.84 -6.13 -15.52
CA ARG A 172 -13.87 -5.84 -16.53
C ARG A 172 -15.07 -5.11 -15.93
N GLU A 173 -15.60 -5.60 -14.82
CA GLU A 173 -16.76 -5.01 -14.14
C GLU A 173 -16.50 -3.56 -13.71
N LEU A 174 -15.28 -3.29 -13.22
CA LEU A 174 -14.84 -1.93 -12.88
C LEU A 174 -14.81 -0.99 -14.10
N VAL A 175 -14.32 -1.45 -15.26
CA VAL A 175 -14.30 -0.60 -16.46
C VAL A 175 -15.70 -0.38 -17.00
N ASP A 176 -16.53 -1.42 -17.01
CA ASP A 176 -17.90 -1.35 -17.51
C ASP A 176 -18.75 -0.40 -16.65
N SER A 177 -18.58 -0.41 -15.32
CA SER A 177 -19.29 0.50 -14.41
C SER A 177 -18.89 1.97 -14.57
N LEU A 178 -17.67 2.24 -15.03
CA LEU A 178 -17.14 3.60 -15.25
C LEU A 178 -17.39 4.12 -16.68
N ALA A 179 -17.78 3.24 -17.60
CA ALA A 179 -18.05 3.56 -18.99
C ALA A 179 -19.55 3.83 -19.28
N ALA A 180 -20.43 3.45 -18.36
CA ALA A 180 -21.87 3.74 -18.39
C ALA A 180 -22.17 5.23 -18.15
#